data_AF-A0ABC8S6Z3-F1
#
_entry.id   AF-A0ABC8S6Z3-F1
#
_cell.length_a   1.000
_cell.length_b   1.000
_cell.length_c   1.000
_cell.angle_alpha   90.00
_cell.angle_beta   90.00
_cell.angle_gamma   90.00
#
_symmetry.space_group_name_H-M   'P 1'
#
loop_
_entity.id
_entity.type
_entity.pdbx_description
1 polymer ?
#
loop_
_entity_poly.entity_id
_entity_poly.type
_entity_poly.pdbx_seq_one_letter_code
_entity_poly.pdbx_strand_id
1 'polypeptide(L)'
;MYYDDLPIWGFLGKVDKEGKDDPSEYKYYLFRHLHFEIRYNKDRVIEINARTDPSLLVDLTEDKEVDVEFMYSSKWKETDIPFESRMDKYSQSSSMHHHLEIHWFSIINSCVTVLLLTGFLATILMRVLKNDFVKYAHDEETADDQEETGWKYIHGDVFRYPKYKSLFAAALGCGTQLFALAIFIFILSLVGVFYPNNRGALFSALFVIYVLTSGIAGYTATSYYHQLEGTNWVRNLLLTGCLFCGPLFLTFCFLNTVAIAYGATAALPFGTIVVIILIWTLVTSPLLVFGGIAGKNSKAEFQAPCRTTKYPREIPMLPWYRGTLPQMAMAGFLPFSAIYIELYYIFASVWGHKIYTIYSILFIVFIILLIVTAFITVALTYFQLAAEDHEWWWRSFLCGGSTGLFIYSYCLYYYYARSDMSGFMQTSFFFGASRVRWLVVYVKKRCSGAPFEESAFYTIHRFWLVSVDKMDQIGCGKHAPPCVCDSILDDNVV
;
A
#
# COMPACT_ATOMS: atom_id res chain seq x y z
N MET A 1 -23.27 -14.68 11.43
CA MET A 1 -24.44 -14.44 10.55
C MET A 1 -24.73 -12.95 10.55
N TYR A 2 -25.38 -12.41 9.52
CA TYR A 2 -25.81 -11.01 9.47
C TYR A 2 -27.29 -10.93 9.16
N TYR A 3 -28.00 -10.01 9.80
CA TYR A 3 -29.39 -9.66 9.48
C TYR A 3 -29.53 -8.15 9.56
N ASP A 4 -29.93 -7.50 8.46
CA ASP A 4 -30.08 -6.04 8.39
C ASP A 4 -28.84 -5.27 8.90
N ASP A 5 -27.65 -5.68 8.44
CA ASP A 5 -26.33 -5.20 8.88
C ASP A 5 -25.99 -5.42 10.37
N LEU A 6 -26.84 -6.11 11.14
CA LEU A 6 -26.54 -6.49 12.51
C LEU A 6 -25.71 -7.78 12.54
N PRO A 7 -24.51 -7.77 13.12
CA PRO A 7 -23.72 -8.98 13.31
C PRO A 7 -24.36 -9.85 14.38
N ILE A 8 -24.59 -11.11 14.03
CA ILE A 8 -25.09 -12.14 14.94
C ILE A 8 -23.97 -13.16 15.12
N TRP A 9 -23.55 -13.33 16.37
CA TRP A 9 -22.58 -14.34 16.78
C TRP A 9 -23.18 -15.19 17.90
N GLY A 10 -22.81 -16.47 17.87
CA GLY A 10 -23.17 -17.46 18.87
C GLY A 10 -22.16 -18.61 18.80
N PHE A 11 -21.96 -19.30 19.91
CA PHE A 11 -21.11 -20.48 19.93
C PHE A 11 -21.84 -21.65 19.28
N LEU A 12 -21.19 -22.38 18.39
CA LEU A 12 -21.75 -23.60 17.77
C LEU A 12 -21.45 -24.86 18.57
N GLY A 13 -20.37 -24.84 19.36
CA GLY A 13 -19.96 -25.94 20.21
C GLY A 13 -19.03 -25.50 21.33
N LYS A 14 -18.70 -26.44 22.20
CA LYS A 14 -17.73 -26.30 23.29
C LYS A 14 -16.67 -27.38 23.13
N VAL A 15 -15.40 -27.00 23.27
CA VAL A 15 -14.31 -27.96 23.47
C VAL A 15 -14.01 -28.01 24.96
N ASP A 16 -14.13 -29.19 25.56
CA ASP A 16 -13.80 -29.39 26.96
C ASP A 16 -12.36 -29.87 27.10
N LYS A 17 -11.56 -29.04 27.77
CA LYS A 17 -10.14 -29.24 28.02
C LYS A 17 -9.99 -29.42 29.53
N GLU A 18 -10.34 -30.60 30.06
CA GLU A 18 -10.22 -30.91 31.49
C GLU A 18 -8.74 -31.02 31.94
N GLY A 19 -7.94 -29.97 31.77
CA GLY A 19 -6.56 -29.88 32.27
C GLY A 19 -5.57 -30.88 31.66
N LYS A 20 -5.87 -31.46 30.49
CA LYS A 20 -5.01 -32.43 29.81
C LYS A 20 -4.32 -31.77 28.62
N ASP A 21 -3.00 -31.97 28.50
CA ASP A 21 -2.18 -31.35 27.45
C ASP A 21 -2.28 -32.04 26.09
N ASP A 22 -2.77 -33.30 26.05
CA ASP A 22 -2.84 -34.08 24.80
C ASP A 22 -4.12 -33.79 23.99
N PRO A 23 -4.03 -33.42 22.70
CA PRO A 23 -5.18 -33.09 21.86
C PRO A 23 -6.16 -34.23 21.63
N SER A 24 -5.71 -35.49 21.74
CA SER A 24 -6.51 -36.69 21.55
C SER A 24 -7.52 -36.96 22.67
N GLU A 25 -7.40 -36.26 23.81
CA GLU A 25 -8.30 -36.41 24.96
C GLU A 25 -9.33 -35.27 25.07
N TYR A 26 -9.35 -34.35 24.09
CA TYR A 26 -10.35 -33.28 24.05
C TYR A 26 -11.71 -33.83 23.72
N LYS A 27 -12.72 -33.42 24.51
CA LYS A 27 -14.11 -33.71 24.21
C LYS A 27 -14.72 -32.59 23.39
N TYR A 28 -15.29 -32.94 22.25
CA TYR A 28 -15.91 -31.99 21.34
C TYR A 28 -17.42 -32.08 21.49
N TYR A 29 -18.06 -30.98 21.91
CA TYR A 29 -19.51 -30.92 22.04
C TYR A 29 -20.10 -29.92 21.06
N LEU A 30 -21.21 -30.29 20.44
CA LEU A 30 -21.97 -29.46 19.51
C LEU A 30 -23.32 -29.07 20.14
N PHE A 31 -23.69 -27.80 20.06
CA PHE A 31 -25.01 -27.34 20.51
C PHE A 31 -26.06 -27.60 19.43
N ARG A 32 -27.15 -28.30 19.78
CA ARG A 32 -28.24 -28.59 18.84
C ARG A 32 -29.29 -27.50 18.73
N HIS A 33 -29.47 -26.71 19.78
CA HIS A 33 -30.57 -25.75 19.88
C HIS A 33 -30.06 -24.31 19.97
N LEU A 34 -30.45 -23.50 18.99
CA LEU A 34 -30.15 -22.07 18.89
C LEU A 34 -31.38 -21.25 19.24
N HIS A 35 -31.31 -20.46 20.31
CA HIS A 35 -32.36 -19.55 20.72
C HIS A 35 -32.01 -18.11 20.34
N PHE A 36 -32.75 -17.55 19.39
CA PHE A 36 -32.63 -16.16 18.95
C PHE A 36 -33.58 -15.26 19.74
N GLU A 37 -33.02 -14.35 20.54
CA GLU A 37 -33.77 -13.26 21.18
C GLU A 37 -33.67 -12.01 20.30
N ILE A 38 -34.77 -11.68 19.60
CA ILE A 38 -34.85 -10.57 18.67
C ILE A 38 -35.58 -9.42 19.34
N ARG A 39 -34.92 -8.26 19.45
CA ARG A 39 -35.52 -7.03 19.96
C ARG A 39 -35.89 -6.11 18.81
N TYR A 40 -37.12 -5.61 18.84
CA TYR A 40 -37.66 -4.75 17.80
C TYR A 40 -38.26 -3.47 18.40
N ASN A 41 -38.22 -2.39 17.64
CA ASN A 41 -38.90 -1.14 17.94
C ASN A 41 -39.76 -0.78 16.73
N LYS A 42 -41.09 -0.78 16.89
CA LYS A 42 -42.06 -0.66 15.80
C LYS A 42 -41.79 -1.70 14.71
N ASP A 43 -41.56 -1.30 13.46
CA ASP A 43 -41.33 -2.21 12.33
C ASP A 43 -39.83 -2.49 12.07
N ARG A 44 -38.94 -2.15 13.01
CA ARG A 44 -37.48 -2.26 12.80
C ARG A 44 -36.81 -3.13 13.87
N VAL A 45 -35.91 -4.00 13.42
CA VAL A 45 -35.08 -4.83 14.30
C VAL A 45 -33.89 -4.02 14.81
N ILE A 46 -33.71 -4.06 16.13
CA ILE A 46 -32.69 -3.30 16.85
C ILE A 46 -31.53 -4.20 17.25
N GLU A 47 -31.83 -5.38 17.80
CA GLU A 47 -30.83 -6.27 18.40
C GLU A 47 -31.23 -7.73 18.18
N ILE A 48 -30.25 -8.59 17.92
CA ILE A 48 -30.45 -10.04 17.87
C ILE A 48 -29.37 -10.69 18.72
N ASN A 49 -29.76 -11.37 19.79
CA ASN A 49 -28.85 -12.20 20.57
C ASN A 49 -29.10 -13.67 20.25
N ALA A 50 -28.08 -14.37 19.75
CA ALA A 50 -28.11 -15.81 19.63
C ALA A 50 -27.55 -16.43 20.93
N ARG A 51 -28.38 -17.23 21.61
CA ARG A 51 -27.97 -18.03 22.77
C ARG A 51 -28.06 -19.49 22.40
N THR A 52 -27.08 -20.28 22.82
CA THR A 52 -27.17 -21.74 22.75
C THR A 52 -27.58 -22.29 24.09
N ASP A 53 -28.38 -23.36 24.04
CA ASP A 53 -28.77 -24.08 25.25
C ASP A 53 -27.65 -25.07 25.64
N PRO A 54 -27.00 -24.89 26.81
CA PRO A 54 -25.94 -25.80 27.26
C PRO A 54 -26.44 -27.20 27.60
N SER A 55 -27.76 -27.41 27.72
CA SER A 55 -28.33 -28.71 28.10
C SER A 55 -28.50 -29.67 26.91
N LEU A 56 -28.51 -29.15 25.68
CA LEU A 56 -28.75 -29.92 24.45
C LEU A 56 -27.45 -30.06 23.65
N LEU A 57 -26.54 -30.89 24.17
CA LEU A 57 -25.21 -31.16 23.62
C LEU A 57 -25.20 -32.50 22.87
N VAL A 58 -24.47 -32.56 21.76
CA VAL A 58 -24.07 -33.81 21.11
C VAL A 58 -22.57 -33.97 21.25
N ASP A 59 -22.14 -35.15 21.69
CA ASP A 59 -20.73 -35.51 21.74
C ASP A 59 -20.26 -35.93 20.34
N LEU A 60 -19.22 -35.23 19.85
CA LEU A 60 -18.53 -35.46 18.58
C LEU A 60 -17.10 -35.96 18.79
N THR A 61 -16.78 -36.47 19.98
CA THR A 61 -15.42 -36.94 20.31
C THR A 61 -15.04 -38.18 19.50
N GLU A 62 -16.02 -38.99 19.11
CA GLU A 62 -15.79 -40.11 18.19
C GLU A 62 -15.80 -39.62 16.74
N ASP A 63 -14.75 -39.92 15.97
CA ASP A 63 -14.61 -39.57 14.54
C ASP A 63 -15.53 -40.44 13.65
N LYS A 64 -16.83 -40.39 13.95
CA LYS A 64 -17.90 -41.10 13.27
C LYS A 64 -18.89 -40.08 12.70
N GLU A 65 -19.51 -40.44 11.58
CA GLU A 65 -20.60 -39.64 11.03
C GLU A 65 -21.80 -39.67 12.00
N VAL A 66 -22.21 -38.50 12.48
CA VAL A 66 -23.35 -38.34 13.39
C VAL A 66 -24.40 -37.46 12.69
N ASP A 67 -25.59 -38.01 12.50
CA ASP A 67 -26.75 -37.24 12.03
C ASP A 67 -27.28 -36.38 13.18
N VAL A 68 -27.17 -35.06 13.01
CA VAL A 68 -27.60 -34.07 14.01
C VAL A 68 -28.77 -33.26 13.48
N GLU A 69 -29.92 -33.37 14.14
CA GLU A 69 -31.06 -32.50 13.88
C GLU A 69 -30.92 -31.20 14.69
N PHE A 70 -30.71 -30.09 13.96
CA PHE A 70 -30.65 -28.74 14.52
C PHE A 70 -32.04 -28.16 14.70
N MET A 71 -32.29 -27.60 15.87
CA MET A 71 -33.51 -26.85 16.17
C MET A 71 -33.17 -25.39 16.44
N TYR A 72 -34.09 -24.50 16.10
CA TYR A 72 -33.99 -23.11 16.51
C TYR A 72 -35.31 -22.61 17.07
N SER A 73 -35.22 -21.70 18.02
CA SER A 73 -36.35 -20.97 18.58
C SER A 73 -36.10 -19.46 18.46
N SER A 74 -37.16 -18.70 18.18
CA SER A 74 -37.08 -17.24 18.08
C SER A 74 -38.06 -16.61 19.06
N LYS A 75 -37.56 -15.72 19.92
CA LYS A 75 -38.37 -14.94 20.85
C LYS A 75 -38.27 -13.45 20.50
N TRP A 76 -39.41 -12.85 20.22
CA TRP A 76 -39.52 -11.43 19.89
C TRP A 76 -39.85 -10.62 21.14
N LYS A 77 -39.14 -9.50 21.36
CA LYS A 77 -39.36 -8.61 22.50
C LYS A 77 -39.30 -7.15 22.06
N GLU A 78 -40.28 -6.36 22.48
CA GLU A 78 -40.30 -4.93 22.17
C GLU A 78 -39.24 -4.15 22.98
N THR A 79 -38.67 -3.11 22.37
CA THR A 79 -37.67 -2.22 23.00
C THR A 79 -37.89 -0.77 22.60
N ASP A 80 -37.61 0.15 23.53
CA ASP A 80 -37.72 1.60 23.31
C ASP A 80 -36.47 2.22 22.67
N ILE A 81 -35.43 1.43 22.39
CA ILE A 81 -34.17 1.91 21.82
C ILE A 81 -34.43 2.40 20.38
N PRO A 82 -34.09 3.66 20.04
CA PRO A 82 -34.27 4.17 18.70
C PRO A 82 -33.36 3.45 17.70
N PHE A 83 -33.80 3.33 16.45
CA PHE A 83 -33.05 2.62 15.40
C PHE A 83 -31.64 3.19 15.17
N GLU A 84 -31.45 4.49 15.36
CA GLU A 84 -30.17 5.16 15.15
C GLU A 84 -29.10 4.74 16.17
N SER A 85 -29.50 4.47 17.42
CA SER A 85 -28.58 4.06 18.50
C SER A 85 -28.38 2.55 18.60
N ARG A 86 -28.98 1.76 17.70
CA ARG A 86 -28.86 0.28 17.71
C ARG A 86 -27.41 -0.21 17.63
N MET A 87 -26.53 0.61 17.05
CA MET A 87 -25.12 0.30 16.88
C MET A 87 -24.26 0.61 18.13
N ASP A 88 -24.79 1.38 19.07
CA ASP A 88 -24.02 1.86 20.23
C ASP A 88 -23.62 0.73 21.18
N LYS A 89 -24.45 -0.31 21.28
CA LYS A 89 -24.10 -1.52 22.05
C LYS A 89 -22.83 -2.20 21.49
N TYR A 90 -22.71 -2.23 20.16
CA TYR A 90 -21.59 -2.88 19.47
C TYR A 90 -20.33 -2.00 19.49
N SER A 91 -20.50 -0.68 19.37
CA SER A 91 -19.39 0.26 19.55
C SER A 91 -18.84 0.20 20.98
N GLN A 92 -19.71 0.16 22.00
CA GLN A 92 -19.32 0.04 23.41
C GLN A 92 -18.59 -1.27 23.73
N SER A 93 -19.05 -2.41 23.20
CA SER A 93 -18.37 -3.69 23.37
C SER A 93 -17.02 -3.75 22.64
N SER A 94 -16.87 -3.01 21.53
CA SER A 94 -15.57 -2.83 20.85
C SER A 94 -14.67 -1.80 21.56
N SER A 95 -15.26 -0.88 22.34
CA SER A 95 -14.59 0.20 23.06
C SER A 95 -14.41 -0.08 24.56
N MET A 96 -14.25 -1.34 24.96
CA MET A 96 -13.74 -1.68 26.30
C MET A 96 -12.45 -0.87 26.52
N HIS A 97 -12.45 0.05 27.49
CA HIS A 97 -11.42 1.07 27.71
C HIS A 97 -9.98 0.52 27.69
N HIS A 98 -9.80 -0.71 28.15
CA HIS A 98 -8.51 -1.40 28.16
C HIS A 98 -7.91 -1.63 26.76
N HIS A 99 -8.74 -1.91 25.74
CA HIS A 99 -8.25 -2.07 24.38
C HIS A 99 -7.88 -0.71 23.75
N LEU A 100 -8.61 0.36 24.10
CA LEU A 100 -8.33 1.72 23.61
C LEU A 100 -7.00 2.25 24.16
N GLU A 101 -6.72 2.03 25.45
CA GLU A 101 -5.44 2.37 26.09
C GLU A 101 -4.26 1.64 25.41
N ILE A 102 -4.42 0.35 25.11
CA ILE A 102 -3.42 -0.43 24.40
C ILE A 102 -3.19 0.10 22.97
N HIS A 103 -4.25 0.51 22.27
CA HIS A 103 -4.13 1.12 20.94
C HIS A 103 -3.43 2.48 20.99
N TRP A 104 -3.81 3.38 21.91
CA TRP A 104 -3.14 4.67 22.08
C TRP A 104 -1.67 4.52 22.47
N PHE A 105 -1.34 3.55 23.34
CA PHE A 105 0.04 3.23 23.69
C PHE A 105 0.83 2.74 22.46
N SER A 106 0.22 1.89 21.63
CA SER A 106 0.82 1.44 20.37
C SER A 106 1.08 2.59 19.38
N ILE A 107 0.16 3.55 19.28
CA ILE A 107 0.34 4.74 18.43
C ILE A 107 1.46 5.62 18.93
N ILE A 108 1.49 5.93 20.23
CA ILE A 108 2.54 6.76 20.81
C ILE A 108 3.89 6.08 20.59
N ASN A 109 3.97 4.77 20.83
CA ASN A 109 5.19 4.00 20.60
C ASN A 109 5.61 3.99 19.13
N SER A 110 4.66 3.81 18.20
CA SER A 110 4.93 3.86 16.75
C SER A 110 5.40 5.25 16.31
N CYS A 111 4.74 6.32 16.78
CA CYS A 111 5.09 7.70 16.47
C CYS A 111 6.48 8.06 17.03
N VAL A 112 6.77 7.72 18.29
CA VAL A 112 8.09 7.93 18.91
C VAL A 112 9.17 7.15 18.17
N THR A 113 8.93 5.87 17.86
CA THR A 113 9.87 5.04 17.10
C THR A 113 10.18 5.67 15.75
N VAL A 114 9.16 6.20 15.07
CA VAL A 114 9.32 6.87 13.78
C VAL A 114 10.14 8.15 13.91
N LEU A 115 9.82 9.01 14.88
CA LEU A 115 10.56 10.26 15.11
C LEU A 115 12.03 10.01 15.45
N LEU A 116 12.32 8.98 16.25
CA LEU A 116 13.68 8.57 16.56
C LEU A 116 14.40 8.03 15.32
N LEU A 117 13.72 7.22 14.51
CA LEU A 117 14.29 6.61 13.30
C LEU A 117 14.55 7.66 12.22
N THR A 118 13.62 8.60 12.01
CA THR A 118 13.82 9.73 11.08
C THR A 118 14.90 10.67 11.58
N GLY A 119 14.93 10.99 12.88
CA GLY A 119 15.99 11.79 13.49
C GLY A 119 17.37 11.14 13.33
N PHE A 120 17.47 9.85 13.62
CA PHE A 120 18.71 9.09 13.45
C PHE A 120 19.19 9.08 11.99
N LEU A 121 18.33 8.71 11.03
CA LEU A 121 18.70 8.74 9.62
C LEU A 121 19.04 10.16 9.13
N ALA A 122 18.35 11.19 9.63
CA ALA A 122 18.65 12.59 9.30
C ALA A 122 20.02 13.03 9.80
N THR A 123 20.40 12.64 11.02
CA THR A 123 21.75 12.93 11.53
C THR A 123 22.82 12.22 10.72
N ILE A 124 22.60 10.97 10.29
CA ILE A 124 23.52 10.26 9.41
C ILE A 124 23.64 10.97 8.06
N LEU A 125 22.52 11.32 7.43
CA LEU A 125 22.51 12.00 6.13
C LEU A 125 23.23 13.36 6.23
N MET A 126 22.92 14.17 7.25
CA MET A 126 23.58 15.46 7.48
C MET A 126 25.07 15.31 7.76
N ARG A 127 25.49 14.25 8.48
CA ARG A 127 26.90 13.98 8.75
C ARG A 127 27.66 13.60 7.49
N VAL A 128 27.09 12.72 6.67
CA VAL A 128 27.70 12.31 5.39
C VAL A 128 27.75 13.51 4.44
N LEU A 129 26.65 14.24 4.31
CA LEU A 129 26.57 15.43 3.47
C LEU A 129 27.59 16.50 3.89
N LYS A 130 27.75 16.76 5.20
CA LYS A 130 28.79 17.66 5.71
C LYS A 130 30.19 17.16 5.37
N ASN A 131 30.44 15.86 5.50
CA ASN A 131 31.74 15.27 5.19
C ASN A 131 32.05 15.35 3.69
N ASP A 132 31.06 15.09 2.84
CA ASP A 132 31.17 15.22 1.39
C ASP A 132 31.43 16.67 0.99
N PHE A 133 30.70 17.65 1.56
CA PHE A 133 30.96 19.08 1.32
C PHE A 133 32.38 19.50 1.70
N VAL A 134 32.90 19.03 2.84
CA VAL A 134 34.28 19.34 3.27
C VAL A 134 35.30 18.71 2.31
N LYS A 135 35.05 17.49 1.85
CA LYS A 135 35.91 16.82 0.86
C LYS A 135 35.97 17.62 -0.45
N TYR A 136 34.82 18.01 -1.01
CA TYR A 136 34.78 18.77 -2.26
C TYR A 136 35.42 20.16 -2.13
N ALA A 137 35.25 20.84 -0.99
CA ALA A 137 35.91 22.13 -0.75
C ALA A 137 37.44 22.02 -0.74
N HIS A 138 37.99 20.90 -0.25
CA HIS A 138 39.43 20.65 -0.26
C HIS A 138 39.96 20.18 -1.62
N ASP A 139 39.20 19.37 -2.35
CA ASP A 139 39.57 18.90 -3.69
C ASP A 139 39.64 20.08 -4.69
N GLU A 140 38.81 21.14 -4.53
CA GLU A 140 38.89 22.36 -5.36
C GLU A 140 40.15 23.21 -5.11
N GLU A 141 40.74 23.20 -3.90
CA GLU A 141 41.97 23.92 -3.59
C GLU A 141 43.23 23.24 -4.18
N THR A 142 43.13 21.99 -4.62
CA THR A 142 44.25 21.16 -5.12
C THR A 142 44.15 20.83 -6.62
N ALA A 143 43.45 21.69 -7.37
CA ALA A 143 42.92 21.52 -8.73
C ALA A 143 43.88 21.17 -9.89
N ASP A 144 45.17 20.88 -9.68
CA ASP A 144 46.13 20.72 -10.78
C ASP A 144 46.39 19.27 -11.22
N ASP A 145 46.00 18.23 -10.45
CA ASP A 145 46.33 16.83 -10.81
C ASP A 145 45.35 15.74 -10.29
N GLN A 146 44.20 16.08 -9.69
CA GLN A 146 43.27 15.07 -9.17
C GLN A 146 42.15 14.74 -10.16
N GLU A 147 41.98 13.45 -10.46
CA GLU A 147 40.86 12.90 -11.21
C GLU A 147 39.53 13.42 -10.63
N GLU A 148 38.67 14.02 -11.46
CA GLU A 148 37.37 14.53 -11.01
C GLU A 148 36.58 13.39 -10.34
N THR A 149 36.31 13.47 -9.03
CA THR A 149 35.54 12.42 -8.32
C THR A 149 34.15 12.92 -7.90
N GLY A 150 33.21 12.00 -7.72
CA GLY A 150 31.92 12.28 -7.08
C GLY A 150 30.86 12.96 -7.97
N TRP A 151 30.17 13.98 -7.42
CA TRP A 151 28.98 14.58 -8.07
C TRP A 151 29.28 15.27 -9.41
N LYS A 152 30.48 15.84 -9.56
CA LYS A 152 30.94 16.43 -10.83
C LYS A 152 31.13 15.35 -11.91
N TYR A 153 31.48 14.13 -11.49
CA TYR A 153 31.76 13.01 -12.37
C TYR A 153 30.50 12.27 -12.84
N ILE A 154 29.44 12.29 -12.03
CA ILE A 154 28.17 11.61 -12.33
C ILE A 154 27.17 12.51 -13.08
N HIS A 155 27.34 13.84 -13.08
CA HIS A 155 26.36 14.81 -13.59
C HIS A 155 25.89 14.53 -15.03
N GLY A 156 26.76 14.01 -15.88
CA GLY A 156 26.47 13.69 -17.29
C GLY A 156 25.64 12.41 -17.50
N ASP A 157 25.42 11.61 -16.45
CA ASP A 157 24.74 10.31 -16.53
C ASP A 157 23.56 10.17 -15.53
N VAL A 158 23.41 11.07 -14.53
CA VAL A 158 22.30 11.02 -13.55
C VAL A 158 20.92 11.08 -14.22
N PHE A 159 20.76 11.91 -15.25
CA PHE A 159 19.47 12.13 -15.91
C PHE A 159 19.19 11.13 -17.05
N ARG A 160 20.01 10.08 -17.16
CA ARG A 160 19.81 9.05 -18.18
C ARG A 160 18.52 8.29 -17.92
N TYR A 161 17.69 8.18 -18.96
CA TYR A 161 16.41 7.48 -18.86
C TYR A 161 16.57 5.98 -18.56
N PRO A 162 15.62 5.37 -17.83
CA PRO A 162 15.66 3.95 -17.49
C PRO A 162 15.51 3.05 -18.72
N LYS A 163 16.15 1.87 -18.70
CA LYS A 163 16.13 0.86 -19.80
C LYS A 163 14.69 0.46 -20.22
N TYR A 164 13.76 0.36 -19.28
CA TYR A 164 12.35 -0.01 -19.52
C TYR A 164 11.38 1.13 -19.22
N LYS A 165 11.44 2.21 -20.01
CA LYS A 165 10.64 3.44 -19.84
C LYS A 165 9.13 3.20 -19.75
N SER A 166 8.58 2.28 -20.56
CA SER A 166 7.15 1.97 -20.57
C SER A 166 6.69 1.26 -19.29
N LEU A 167 7.45 0.26 -18.83
CA LEU A 167 7.11 -0.45 -17.60
C LEU A 167 7.18 0.49 -16.39
N PHE A 168 8.18 1.37 -16.36
CA PHE A 168 8.34 2.36 -15.30
C PHE A 168 7.16 3.34 -15.27
N ALA A 169 6.83 3.96 -16.40
CA ALA A 169 5.71 4.90 -16.49
C ALA A 169 4.35 4.22 -16.21
N ALA A 170 4.13 2.99 -16.69
CA ALA A 170 2.93 2.22 -16.39
C ALA A 170 2.81 1.91 -14.89
N ALA A 171 3.92 1.50 -14.25
CA ALA A 171 3.93 1.23 -12.82
C ALA A 171 3.73 2.50 -11.98
N LEU A 172 4.24 3.65 -12.45
CA LEU A 172 3.97 4.98 -11.88
C LEU A 172 2.49 5.36 -11.99
N GLY A 173 1.84 5.07 -13.12
CA GLY A 173 0.41 5.27 -13.30
C GLY A 173 -0.44 4.45 -12.33
N CYS A 174 -0.16 3.15 -12.24
CA CYS A 174 -0.91 2.26 -11.35
C CYS A 174 -0.75 2.66 -9.88
N GLY A 175 0.45 3.02 -9.43
CA GLY A 175 0.62 3.36 -8.02
C GLY A 175 0.06 4.74 -7.66
N THR A 176 0.09 5.72 -8.57
CA THR A 176 -0.57 7.03 -8.34
C THR A 176 -2.09 6.86 -8.21
N GLN A 177 -2.69 5.99 -9.01
CA GLN A 177 -4.10 5.59 -8.86
C GLN A 177 -4.38 4.97 -7.47
N LEU A 178 -3.58 3.99 -7.05
CA LEU A 178 -3.76 3.32 -5.75
C LEU A 178 -3.52 4.27 -4.56
N PHE A 179 -2.63 5.24 -4.72
CA PHE A 179 -2.38 6.28 -3.74
C PHE A 179 -3.59 7.21 -3.61
N ALA A 180 -4.10 7.72 -4.73
CA ALA A 180 -5.31 8.55 -4.77
C ALA A 180 -6.51 7.82 -4.18
N LEU A 181 -6.73 6.56 -4.58
CA LEU A 181 -7.79 5.70 -4.04
C LEU A 181 -7.71 5.61 -2.51
N ALA A 182 -6.52 5.39 -1.96
CA ALA A 182 -6.39 5.27 -0.51
C ALA A 182 -6.67 6.59 0.21
N ILE A 183 -6.21 7.73 -0.33
CA ILE A 183 -6.52 9.04 0.25
C ILE A 183 -8.02 9.29 0.24
N PHE A 184 -8.71 9.06 -0.89
CA PHE A 184 -10.16 9.23 -0.96
C PHE A 184 -10.91 8.34 0.03
N ILE A 185 -10.49 7.07 0.18
CA ILE A 185 -11.09 6.16 1.16
C ILE A 185 -10.87 6.66 2.59
N PHE A 186 -9.68 7.14 2.92
CA PHE A 186 -9.43 7.69 4.25
C PHE A 186 -10.25 8.95 4.50
N ILE A 187 -10.37 9.84 3.53
CA ILE A 187 -11.21 11.05 3.64
C ILE A 187 -12.67 10.65 3.89
N LEU A 188 -13.23 9.73 3.10
CA LEU A 188 -14.60 9.24 3.31
C LEU A 188 -14.78 8.55 4.67
N SER A 189 -13.74 7.84 5.13
CA SER A 189 -13.72 7.21 6.46
C SER A 189 -13.72 8.25 7.59
N LEU A 190 -12.96 9.34 7.45
CA LEU A 190 -12.90 10.43 8.44
C LEU A 190 -14.19 11.25 8.48
N VAL A 191 -14.87 11.41 7.36
CA VAL A 191 -16.20 12.04 7.27
C VAL A 191 -17.29 11.17 7.92
N GLY A 192 -17.00 9.89 8.20
CA GLY A 192 -17.94 8.97 8.86
C GLY A 192 -18.92 8.30 7.90
N VAL A 193 -18.62 8.25 6.60
CA VAL A 193 -19.48 7.61 5.59
C VAL A 193 -19.55 6.08 5.80
N PHE A 194 -18.52 5.47 6.39
CA PHE A 194 -18.48 4.04 6.66
C PHE A 194 -18.89 3.74 8.10
N TYR A 195 -20.11 3.23 8.28
CA TYR A 195 -20.52 2.65 9.56
C TYR A 195 -19.78 1.32 9.82
N PRO A 196 -19.37 1.03 11.08
CA PRO A 196 -18.60 -0.15 11.48
C PRO A 196 -19.09 -1.50 10.95
N ASN A 197 -20.39 -1.61 10.70
CA ASN A 197 -21.04 -2.87 10.36
C ASN A 197 -21.53 -2.98 8.92
N ASN A 198 -21.49 -1.91 8.13
CA ASN A 198 -21.80 -2.00 6.69
C ASN A 198 -20.52 -2.26 5.89
N ARG A 199 -19.96 -3.47 6.02
CA ARG A 199 -18.76 -3.88 5.27
C ARG A 199 -18.96 -3.78 3.76
N GLY A 200 -20.20 -3.96 3.29
CA GLY A 200 -20.56 -3.81 1.88
C GLY A 200 -20.35 -2.40 1.34
N ALA A 201 -20.65 -1.36 2.14
CA ALA A 201 -20.44 0.04 1.76
C ALA A 201 -18.96 0.38 1.53
N LEU A 202 -18.05 -0.21 2.31
CA LEU A 202 -16.60 -0.02 2.11
C LEU A 202 -16.15 -0.63 0.78
N PHE A 203 -16.55 -1.88 0.48
CA PHE A 203 -16.19 -2.53 -0.78
C PHE A 203 -16.82 -1.84 -2.00
N SER A 204 -18.06 -1.37 -1.90
CA SER A 204 -18.70 -0.63 -2.99
C SER A 204 -18.02 0.72 -3.23
N ALA A 205 -17.66 1.46 -2.18
CA ALA A 205 -16.91 2.71 -2.30
C ALA A 205 -15.51 2.49 -2.89
N LEU A 206 -14.80 1.43 -2.45
CA LEU A 206 -13.51 1.04 -3.04
C LEU A 206 -13.63 0.82 -4.55
N PHE A 207 -14.66 0.07 -4.97
CA PHE A 207 -14.91 -0.21 -6.38
C PHE A 207 -15.21 1.08 -7.17
N VAL A 208 -16.13 1.91 -6.69
CA VAL A 208 -16.52 3.16 -7.36
C VAL A 208 -15.32 4.12 -7.47
N ILE A 209 -14.59 4.34 -6.39
CA ILE A 209 -13.40 5.22 -6.39
C ILE A 209 -12.32 4.65 -7.30
N TYR A 210 -12.12 3.32 -7.33
CA TYR A 210 -11.15 2.70 -8.23
C TYR A 210 -11.48 2.98 -9.70
N VAL A 211 -12.76 2.85 -10.08
CA VAL A 211 -13.22 3.16 -11.44
C VAL A 211 -13.00 4.65 -11.76
N LEU A 212 -13.34 5.57 -10.85
CA LEU A 212 -13.17 7.01 -11.07
C LEU A 212 -11.70 7.44 -11.15
N THR A 213 -10.83 6.84 -10.34
CA THR A 213 -9.40 7.17 -10.31
C THR A 213 -8.61 6.59 -11.49
N SER A 214 -9.21 5.73 -12.32
CA SER A 214 -8.55 5.15 -13.50
C SER A 214 -8.09 6.21 -14.52
N GLY A 215 -8.80 7.34 -14.64
CA GLY A 215 -8.36 8.47 -15.46
C GLY A 215 -7.05 9.10 -14.97
N ILE A 216 -6.84 9.18 -13.66
CA ILE A 216 -5.58 9.68 -13.06
C ILE A 216 -4.43 8.76 -13.46
N ALA A 217 -4.65 7.44 -13.42
CA ALA A 217 -3.65 6.44 -13.82
C ALA A 217 -3.20 6.62 -15.28
N GLY A 218 -4.17 6.86 -16.18
CA GLY A 218 -3.91 7.08 -17.60
C GLY A 218 -3.16 8.38 -17.87
N TYR A 219 -3.53 9.44 -17.17
CA TYR A 219 -2.90 10.76 -17.25
C TYR A 219 -1.43 10.71 -16.80
N THR A 220 -1.16 10.21 -15.60
CA THR A 220 0.20 10.15 -15.05
C THR A 220 1.08 9.20 -15.86
N ALA A 221 0.59 8.00 -16.21
CA ALA A 221 1.37 7.06 -17.03
C ALA A 221 1.76 7.64 -18.38
N THR A 222 0.86 8.35 -19.05
CA THR A 222 1.12 8.88 -20.39
C THR A 222 1.98 10.14 -20.35
N SER A 223 1.76 11.02 -19.37
CA SER A 223 2.57 12.22 -19.14
C SER A 223 4.04 11.86 -18.87
N TYR A 224 4.31 10.99 -17.90
CA TYR A 224 5.68 10.55 -17.61
C TYR A 224 6.31 9.75 -18.75
N TYR A 225 5.52 8.95 -19.48
CA TYR A 225 6.05 8.24 -20.64
C TYR A 225 6.49 9.19 -21.76
N HIS A 226 5.77 10.29 -21.97
CA HIS A 226 6.13 11.31 -22.94
C HIS A 226 7.36 12.13 -22.49
N GLN A 227 7.42 12.48 -21.20
CA GLN A 227 8.60 13.09 -20.57
C GLN A 227 9.88 12.27 -20.75
N LEU A 228 9.78 10.93 -20.75
CA LEU A 228 10.90 10.03 -21.00
C LEU A 228 11.18 9.80 -22.50
N GLU A 229 10.65 10.64 -23.40
CA GLU A 229 10.76 10.52 -24.86
C GLU A 229 10.14 9.21 -25.42
N GLY A 230 9.07 8.73 -24.80
CA GLY A 230 8.31 7.58 -25.26
C GLY A 230 7.36 7.93 -26.41
N THR A 231 7.47 7.22 -27.54
CA THR A 231 6.62 7.44 -28.73
C THR A 231 5.33 6.62 -28.71
N ASN A 232 5.38 5.38 -28.21
CA ASN A 232 4.29 4.41 -28.26
C ASN A 232 3.32 4.49 -27.06
N TRP A 233 2.64 5.63 -26.89
CA TRP A 233 1.77 5.90 -25.74
C TRP A 233 0.59 4.91 -25.58
N VAL A 234 0.03 4.39 -26.68
CA VAL A 234 -1.07 3.41 -26.63
C VAL A 234 -0.64 2.10 -25.98
N ARG A 235 0.55 1.61 -26.33
CA ARG A 235 1.11 0.38 -25.74
C ARG A 235 1.44 0.58 -24.26
N ASN A 236 1.92 1.76 -23.89
CA ASN A 236 2.14 2.14 -22.49
C ASN A 236 0.83 2.13 -21.71
N LEU A 237 -0.23 2.72 -22.27
CA LEU A 237 -1.54 2.79 -21.63
C LEU A 237 -2.18 1.40 -21.44
N LEU A 238 -2.07 0.53 -22.44
CA LEU A 238 -2.51 -0.87 -22.32
C LEU A 238 -1.74 -1.60 -21.22
N LEU A 239 -0.42 -1.38 -21.14
CA LEU A 239 0.40 -1.94 -20.08
C LEU A 239 -0.05 -1.43 -18.70
N THR A 240 -0.36 -0.14 -18.54
CA THR A 240 -0.91 0.43 -17.28
C THR A 240 -2.22 -0.25 -16.88
N GLY A 241 -3.14 -0.46 -17.83
CA GLY A 241 -4.39 -1.16 -17.56
C GLY A 241 -4.18 -2.61 -17.11
N CYS A 242 -3.27 -3.33 -17.79
CA CYS A 242 -3.04 -4.75 -17.54
C CYS A 242 -2.11 -5.04 -16.34
N LEU A 243 -1.21 -4.12 -15.97
CA LEU A 243 -0.17 -4.37 -14.96
C LEU A 243 -0.77 -4.69 -13.58
N PHE A 244 -1.82 -3.97 -13.20
CA PHE A 244 -2.53 -4.22 -11.93
C PHE A 244 -3.78 -5.09 -12.12
N CYS A 245 -4.59 -4.85 -13.16
CA CYS A 245 -5.83 -5.62 -13.36
C CYS A 245 -5.56 -7.09 -13.73
N GLY A 246 -4.50 -7.38 -14.48
CA GLY A 246 -4.16 -8.74 -14.92
C GLY A 246 -3.92 -9.70 -13.75
N PRO A 247 -2.96 -9.41 -12.85
CA PRO A 247 -2.72 -10.24 -11.68
C PRO A 247 -3.93 -10.35 -10.73
N LEU A 248 -4.71 -9.27 -10.59
CA LEU A 248 -5.96 -9.30 -9.82
C LEU A 248 -6.97 -10.26 -10.42
N PHE A 249 -7.20 -10.17 -11.73
CA PHE A 249 -8.12 -11.04 -12.45
C PHE A 249 -7.69 -12.51 -12.39
N LEU A 250 -6.40 -12.80 -12.57
CA LEU A 250 -5.88 -14.16 -12.44
C LEU A 250 -6.08 -14.73 -11.03
N THR A 251 -5.80 -13.93 -9.99
CA THR A 251 -6.01 -14.36 -8.61
C THR A 251 -7.49 -14.57 -8.32
N PHE A 252 -8.34 -13.68 -8.82
CA PHE A 252 -9.79 -13.78 -8.73
C PHE A 252 -10.31 -15.06 -9.40
N CYS A 253 -9.89 -15.35 -10.64
CA CYS A 253 -10.27 -16.57 -11.35
C CYS A 253 -9.88 -17.81 -10.57
N PHE A 254 -8.64 -17.87 -10.08
CA PHE A 254 -8.17 -19.00 -9.26
C PHE A 254 -9.01 -19.18 -7.99
N LEU A 255 -9.23 -18.12 -7.21
CA LEU A 255 -10.02 -18.16 -5.99
C LEU A 255 -11.48 -18.55 -6.25
N ASN A 256 -12.06 -18.03 -7.33
CA ASN A 256 -13.43 -18.33 -7.71
C ASN A 256 -13.58 -19.80 -8.16
N THR A 257 -12.60 -20.35 -8.88
CA THR A 257 -12.58 -21.79 -9.22
C THR A 257 -12.52 -22.66 -7.97
N VAL A 258 -11.67 -22.31 -6.99
CA VAL A 258 -11.62 -23.02 -5.70
C VAL A 258 -12.97 -22.89 -4.96
N ALA A 259 -13.58 -21.71 -4.94
CA ALA A 259 -14.87 -21.50 -4.28
C ALA A 259 -15.99 -22.37 -4.90
N ILE A 260 -16.02 -22.47 -6.24
CA ILE A 260 -16.98 -23.30 -6.97
C ILE A 260 -16.75 -24.79 -6.67
N ALA A 261 -15.48 -25.24 -6.65
CA ALA A 261 -15.15 -26.63 -6.37
C ALA A 261 -15.61 -27.10 -4.98
N TYR A 262 -15.59 -26.21 -3.98
CA TYR A 262 -16.07 -26.48 -2.62
C TYR A 262 -17.55 -26.14 -2.39
N GLY A 263 -18.29 -25.71 -3.42
CA GLY A 263 -19.71 -25.32 -3.28
C GLY A 263 -19.93 -24.15 -2.32
N ALA A 264 -18.93 -23.29 -2.14
CA ALA A 264 -18.97 -22.23 -1.13
C ALA A 264 -19.87 -21.07 -1.57
N THR A 265 -20.59 -20.47 -0.62
CA THR A 265 -21.39 -19.25 -0.83
C THR A 265 -20.55 -18.02 -1.19
N ALA A 266 -19.23 -18.11 -1.06
CA ALA A 266 -18.27 -17.11 -1.53
C ALA A 266 -18.02 -17.16 -3.05
N ALA A 267 -18.49 -18.20 -3.74
CA ALA A 267 -18.39 -18.29 -5.20
C ALA A 267 -19.28 -17.22 -5.84
N LEU A 268 -18.70 -16.39 -6.70
CA LEU A 268 -19.45 -15.35 -7.38
C LEU A 268 -20.22 -15.97 -8.55
N PRO A 269 -21.54 -15.70 -8.65
CA PRO A 269 -22.34 -16.21 -9.75
C PRO A 269 -21.85 -15.60 -11.07
N PHE A 270 -21.99 -16.36 -12.16
CA PHE A 270 -21.52 -15.98 -13.49
C PHE A 270 -22.01 -14.58 -13.91
N GLY A 271 -23.26 -14.23 -13.58
CA GLY A 271 -23.82 -12.91 -13.88
C GLY A 271 -23.01 -11.75 -13.27
N THR A 272 -22.55 -11.88 -12.03
CA THR A 272 -21.74 -10.84 -11.38
C THR A 272 -20.37 -10.69 -12.05
N ILE A 273 -19.77 -11.79 -12.51
CA ILE A 273 -18.50 -11.76 -13.25
C ILE A 273 -18.65 -10.97 -14.56
N VAL A 274 -19.72 -11.23 -15.31
CA VAL A 274 -20.03 -10.49 -16.54
C VAL A 274 -20.25 -9.01 -16.26
N VAL A 275 -20.98 -8.65 -15.20
CA VAL A 275 -21.18 -7.25 -14.80
C VAL A 275 -19.85 -6.55 -14.49
N ILE A 276 -18.94 -7.20 -13.77
CA ILE A 276 -17.62 -6.63 -13.45
C ILE A 276 -16.81 -6.39 -14.73
N ILE A 277 -16.81 -7.34 -15.67
CA ILE A 277 -16.12 -7.19 -16.97
C ILE A 277 -16.75 -6.06 -17.78
N LEU A 278 -18.08 -5.93 -17.80
CA LEU A 278 -18.77 -4.85 -18.49
C LEU A 278 -18.42 -3.48 -17.89
N ILE A 279 -18.40 -3.34 -16.57
CA ILE A 279 -18.02 -2.07 -15.94
C ILE A 279 -16.55 -1.73 -16.25
N TRP A 280 -15.66 -2.72 -16.20
CA TRP A 280 -14.25 -2.51 -16.53
C TRP A 280 -14.05 -2.08 -17.99
N THR A 281 -14.74 -2.73 -18.93
CA THR A 281 -14.63 -2.42 -20.38
C THR A 281 -15.35 -1.14 -20.79
N LEU A 282 -16.53 -0.84 -20.22
CA LEU A 282 -17.36 0.31 -20.60
C LEU A 282 -17.07 1.58 -19.82
N VAL A 283 -16.49 1.47 -18.62
CA VAL A 283 -16.24 2.63 -17.76
C VAL A 283 -14.75 2.80 -17.52
N THR A 284 -14.07 1.80 -16.96
CA THR A 284 -12.66 1.92 -16.55
C THR A 284 -11.73 2.11 -17.75
N SER A 285 -11.88 1.30 -18.81
CA SER A 285 -11.02 1.40 -20.00
C SER A 285 -11.18 2.73 -20.75
N PRO A 286 -12.40 3.25 -21.01
CA PRO A 286 -12.57 4.58 -21.60
C PRO A 286 -12.01 5.70 -20.73
N LEU A 287 -12.24 5.70 -19.42
CA LEU A 287 -11.68 6.71 -18.52
C LEU A 287 -10.14 6.69 -18.55
N LEU A 288 -9.54 5.50 -18.57
CA LEU A 288 -8.09 5.33 -18.69
C LEU A 288 -7.58 5.96 -20.00
N VAL A 289 -8.27 5.74 -21.12
CA VAL A 289 -7.95 6.34 -22.43
C VAL A 289 -8.12 7.85 -22.44
N PHE A 290 -9.22 8.38 -21.89
CA PHE A 290 -9.41 9.82 -21.76
C PHE A 290 -8.31 10.46 -20.92
N GLY A 291 -7.94 9.84 -19.79
CA GLY A 291 -6.80 10.25 -18.98
C GLY A 291 -5.50 10.23 -19.78
N GLY A 292 -5.25 9.19 -20.56
CA GLY A 292 -4.06 9.08 -21.42
C GLY A 292 -3.99 10.16 -22.49
N ILE A 293 -5.11 10.48 -23.15
CA ILE A 293 -5.17 11.57 -24.14
C ILE A 293 -4.90 12.92 -23.48
N ALA A 294 -5.46 13.17 -22.28
CA ALA A 294 -5.18 14.38 -21.51
C ALA A 294 -3.70 14.47 -21.11
N GLY A 295 -3.08 13.34 -20.72
CA GLY A 295 -1.66 13.27 -20.38
C GLY A 295 -0.75 13.54 -21.58
N LYS A 296 -1.12 13.04 -22.77
CA LYS A 296 -0.39 13.30 -24.03
C LYS A 296 -0.41 14.78 -24.42
N ASN A 297 -1.54 15.47 -24.22
CA ASN A 297 -1.67 16.88 -24.55
C ASN A 297 -1.07 17.82 -23.47
N SER A 298 -0.58 17.28 -22.35
CA SER A 298 0.07 18.07 -21.32
C SER A 298 1.46 18.49 -21.77
N LYS A 299 1.74 19.81 -21.78
CA LYS A 299 3.03 20.39 -22.19
C LYS A 299 4.12 20.26 -21.11
N ALA A 300 4.14 19.18 -20.36
CA ALA A 300 5.17 18.94 -19.36
C ALA A 300 6.40 18.36 -20.06
N GLU A 301 7.26 19.22 -20.59
CA GLU A 301 8.55 18.81 -21.14
C GLU A 301 9.54 18.56 -19.98
N PHE A 302 10.17 17.39 -19.96
CA PHE A 302 11.18 17.08 -18.95
C PHE A 302 12.47 17.84 -19.29
N GLN A 303 12.67 18.98 -18.64
CA GLN A 303 13.90 19.77 -18.79
C GLN A 303 14.98 19.22 -17.85
N ALA A 304 15.79 18.30 -18.38
CA ALA A 304 17.01 17.87 -17.68
C ALA A 304 18.00 19.07 -17.59
N PRO A 305 18.55 19.39 -16.41
CA PRO A 305 19.49 20.50 -16.23
C PRO A 305 20.78 20.35 -17.06
N CYS A 306 21.14 19.11 -17.39
CA CYS A 306 22.34 18.79 -18.13
C CYS A 306 22.04 17.80 -19.25
N ARG A 307 22.70 17.98 -20.40
CA ARG A 307 22.63 17.00 -21.50
C ARG A 307 23.42 15.76 -21.11
N THR A 308 22.84 14.59 -21.34
CA THR A 308 23.49 13.31 -21.05
C THR A 308 24.64 13.01 -22.02
N THR A 309 25.65 12.29 -21.54
CA THR A 309 26.77 11.82 -22.36
C THR A 309 26.31 10.68 -23.30
N LYS A 310 27.05 10.48 -24.41
CA LYS A 310 26.64 9.51 -25.46
C LYS A 310 26.81 8.05 -25.04
N TYR A 311 27.79 7.74 -24.19
CA TYR A 311 28.10 6.38 -23.74
C TYR A 311 27.90 6.26 -22.24
N PRO A 312 27.21 5.20 -21.76
CA PRO A 312 27.07 4.97 -20.33
C PRO A 312 28.42 4.63 -19.74
N ARG A 313 28.72 5.25 -18.61
CA ARG A 313 29.92 4.94 -17.86
C ARG A 313 29.83 3.57 -17.18
N GLU A 314 30.97 2.91 -17.02
CA GLU A 314 31.09 1.72 -16.18
C GLU A 314 30.90 2.08 -14.70
N ILE A 315 30.03 1.33 -14.02
CA ILE A 315 29.73 1.51 -12.60
C ILE A 315 30.87 0.88 -11.79
N PRO A 316 31.45 1.57 -10.79
CA PRO A 316 32.50 1.00 -9.97
C PRO A 316 32.01 -0.24 -9.22
N MET A 317 32.89 -1.21 -9.00
CA MET A 317 32.56 -2.42 -8.25
C MET A 317 32.26 -2.08 -6.80
N LEU A 318 30.98 -2.10 -6.45
CA LEU A 318 30.50 -1.83 -5.10
C LEU A 318 30.63 -3.07 -4.20
N PRO A 319 30.93 -2.90 -2.90
CA PRO A 319 30.85 -4.00 -1.94
C PRO A 319 29.47 -4.67 -1.93
N TRP A 320 29.42 -5.97 -1.61
CA TRP A 320 28.20 -6.78 -1.66
C TRP A 320 27.01 -6.15 -0.91
N TYR A 321 27.24 -5.50 0.23
CA TYR A 321 26.20 -4.88 1.07
C TYR A 321 25.59 -3.61 0.45
N ARG A 322 26.23 -3.02 -0.57
CA ARG A 322 25.70 -1.90 -1.36
C ARG A 322 24.97 -2.37 -2.63
N GLY A 323 24.85 -3.68 -2.83
CA GLY A 323 24.04 -4.23 -3.92
C GLY A 323 22.55 -3.94 -3.74
N THR A 324 21.78 -4.10 -4.81
CA THR A 324 20.34 -3.78 -4.84
C THR A 324 19.54 -4.59 -3.81
N LEU A 325 19.82 -5.89 -3.64
CA LEU A 325 19.04 -6.75 -2.73
C LEU A 325 19.25 -6.40 -1.24
N PRO A 326 20.48 -6.28 -0.71
CA PRO A 326 20.69 -5.84 0.67
C PRO A 326 20.13 -4.45 0.96
N GLN A 327 20.27 -3.50 0.02
CA GLN A 327 19.69 -2.16 0.16
C GLN A 327 18.16 -2.22 0.22
N MET A 328 17.50 -3.02 -0.62
CA MET A 328 16.05 -3.23 -0.55
C MET A 328 15.63 -3.85 0.78
N ALA A 329 16.39 -4.81 1.32
CA ALA A 329 16.10 -5.41 2.62
C ALA A 329 16.20 -4.37 3.74
N MET A 330 17.26 -3.56 3.77
CA MET A 330 17.41 -2.46 4.73
C MET A 330 16.29 -1.42 4.59
N ALA A 331 15.96 -1.03 3.35
CA ALA A 331 14.93 -0.05 3.05
C ALA A 331 13.54 -0.48 3.54
N GLY A 332 13.24 -1.78 3.46
CA GLY A 332 11.93 -2.31 3.80
C GLY A 332 11.77 -2.67 5.27
N PHE A 333 12.86 -3.03 5.95
CA PHE A 333 12.85 -3.43 7.35
C PHE A 333 12.49 -2.27 8.29
N LEU A 334 13.07 -1.08 8.07
CA LEU A 334 12.87 0.08 8.94
C LEU A 334 11.42 0.62 8.93
N PRO A 335 10.73 0.79 7.78
CA PRO A 335 9.31 1.10 7.77
C PRO A 335 8.45 -0.04 8.31
N PHE A 336 8.89 -1.30 8.16
CA PHE A 336 8.16 -2.45 8.69
C PHE A 336 8.19 -2.49 10.23
N SER A 337 9.36 -2.25 10.85
CA SER A 337 9.47 -2.18 12.31
C SER A 337 8.65 -1.04 12.93
N ALA A 338 8.37 0.01 12.18
CA ALA A 338 7.49 1.09 12.64
C ALA A 338 6.00 0.70 12.67
N ILE A 339 5.57 -0.22 11.80
CA ILE A 339 4.14 -0.57 11.61
C ILE A 339 3.75 -1.96 12.12
N TYR A 340 4.69 -2.82 12.51
CA TYR A 340 4.40 -4.24 12.75
C TYR A 340 3.33 -4.47 13.83
N ILE A 341 3.27 -3.62 14.86
CA ILE A 341 2.27 -3.71 15.94
C ILE A 341 0.87 -3.40 15.39
N GLU A 342 0.74 -2.35 14.59
CA GLU A 342 -0.53 -1.98 13.96
C GLU A 342 -0.95 -3.01 12.92
N LEU A 343 0.02 -3.55 12.18
CA LEU A 343 -0.20 -4.64 11.25
C LEU A 343 -0.79 -5.86 11.95
N TYR A 344 -0.27 -6.24 13.14
CA TYR A 344 -0.85 -7.30 13.96
C TYR A 344 -2.32 -7.05 14.29
N TYR A 345 -2.68 -5.85 14.73
CA TYR A 345 -4.07 -5.52 15.03
C TYR A 345 -4.98 -5.52 13.80
N ILE A 346 -4.47 -5.07 12.64
CA ILE A 346 -5.19 -5.16 11.37
C ILE A 346 -5.45 -6.62 11.00
N PHE A 347 -4.44 -7.50 11.08
CA PHE A 347 -4.64 -8.94 10.79
C PHE A 347 -5.58 -9.60 11.78
N ALA A 348 -5.46 -9.30 13.07
CA ALA A 348 -6.36 -9.77 14.12
C ALA A 348 -7.81 -9.30 13.93
N SER A 349 -8.04 -8.20 13.21
CA SER A 349 -9.39 -7.74 12.90
C SER A 349 -9.96 -8.25 11.59
N VAL A 350 -9.11 -8.35 10.56
CA VAL A 350 -9.53 -8.87 9.25
C VAL A 350 -9.88 -10.35 9.36
N TRP A 351 -9.10 -11.10 10.14
CA TRP A 351 -9.23 -12.56 10.25
C TRP A 351 -9.75 -13.03 11.61
N GLY A 352 -9.64 -12.21 12.66
CA GLY A 352 -10.27 -12.48 13.95
C GLY A 352 -11.62 -11.77 14.09
N HIS A 353 -12.49 -12.31 14.93
CA HIS A 353 -13.83 -11.76 15.19
C HIS A 353 -13.83 -10.42 15.98
N LYS A 354 -12.73 -9.65 15.97
CA LYS A 354 -12.63 -8.36 16.65
C LYS A 354 -12.82 -7.23 15.65
N ILE A 355 -13.81 -6.38 15.87
CA ILE A 355 -14.07 -5.19 15.05
C ILE A 355 -12.98 -4.16 15.39
N TYR A 356 -12.07 -3.89 14.46
CA TYR A 356 -11.10 -2.79 14.58
C TYR A 356 -11.69 -1.58 13.89
N THR A 357 -12.27 -0.71 14.70
CA THR A 357 -13.19 0.33 14.26
C THR A 357 -12.54 1.70 14.08
N ILE A 358 -11.22 1.82 14.23
CA ILE A 358 -10.57 3.13 14.34
C ILE A 358 -9.86 3.49 13.04
N TYR A 359 -10.64 3.84 12.01
CA TYR A 359 -10.13 4.32 10.72
C TYR A 359 -9.20 5.54 10.87
N SER A 360 -9.41 6.38 11.89
CA SER A 360 -8.55 7.53 12.20
C SER A 360 -7.12 7.13 12.58
N ILE A 361 -6.95 6.03 13.32
CA ILE A 361 -5.62 5.52 13.68
C ILE A 361 -4.92 4.98 12.44
N LEU A 362 -5.65 4.21 11.62
CA LEU A 362 -5.11 3.67 10.37
C LEU A 362 -4.63 4.78 9.42
N PHE A 363 -5.31 5.93 9.41
CA PHE A 363 -4.89 7.09 8.63
C PHE A 363 -3.59 7.71 9.14
N ILE A 364 -3.44 7.89 10.46
CA ILE A 364 -2.19 8.41 11.06
C ILE A 364 -1.02 7.48 10.74
N VAL A 365 -1.20 6.16 10.95
CA VAL A 365 -0.19 5.14 10.63
C VAL A 365 0.15 5.16 9.14
N PHE A 366 -0.84 5.38 8.27
CA PHE A 366 -0.61 5.54 6.84
C PHE A 366 0.26 6.77 6.52
N ILE A 367 0.00 7.94 7.11
CA ILE A 367 0.82 9.16 6.92
C ILE A 367 2.26 8.93 7.40
N ILE A 368 2.41 8.37 8.60
CA ILE A 368 3.72 8.03 9.18
C ILE A 368 4.51 7.12 8.23
N LEU A 369 3.84 6.10 7.69
CA LEU A 369 4.45 5.17 6.74
C LEU A 369 4.91 5.85 5.46
N LEU A 370 4.17 6.85 4.97
CA LEU A 370 4.57 7.65 3.79
C LEU A 370 5.84 8.44 4.07
N ILE A 371 5.88 9.17 5.19
CA ILE A 371 7.02 10.02 5.57
C ILE A 371 8.29 9.17 5.72
N VAL A 372 8.21 8.05 6.46
CA VAL A 372 9.38 7.18 6.68
C VAL A 372 9.86 6.54 5.38
N THR A 373 8.94 6.08 4.53
CA THR A 373 9.31 5.47 3.24
C THR A 373 9.95 6.51 2.31
N ALA A 374 9.40 7.73 2.25
CA ALA A 374 9.96 8.83 1.47
C ALA A 374 11.37 9.20 1.96
N PHE A 375 11.55 9.30 3.28
CA PHE A 375 12.83 9.67 3.85
C PHE A 375 13.93 8.64 3.59
N ILE A 376 13.62 7.35 3.79
CA ILE A 376 14.56 6.25 3.54
C ILE A 376 14.90 6.14 2.06
N THR A 377 13.92 6.31 1.17
CA THR A 377 14.18 6.27 -0.28
C THR A 377 15.11 7.39 -0.70
N VAL A 378 14.88 8.63 -0.25
CA VAL A 378 15.77 9.78 -0.52
C VAL A 378 17.18 9.55 0.02
N ALA A 379 17.31 9.07 1.27
CA ALA A 379 18.61 8.82 1.89
C ALA A 379 19.41 7.73 1.15
N LEU A 380 18.76 6.62 0.77
CA LEU A 380 19.42 5.54 0.03
C LEU A 380 19.76 5.94 -1.41
N THR A 381 18.91 6.72 -2.08
CA THR A 381 19.25 7.27 -3.41
C THR A 381 20.46 8.21 -3.33
N TYR A 382 20.57 9.01 -2.26
CA TYR A 382 21.72 9.87 -2.05
C TYR A 382 23.00 9.06 -1.85
N PHE A 383 23.00 8.05 -0.97
CA PHE A 383 24.18 7.18 -0.79
C PHE A 383 24.55 6.39 -2.05
N GLN A 384 23.58 6.08 -2.91
CA GLN A 384 23.84 5.46 -4.21
C GLN A 384 24.55 6.43 -5.15
N LEU A 385 24.04 7.66 -5.28
CA LEU A 385 24.61 8.70 -6.15
C LEU A 385 26.00 9.13 -5.66
N ALA A 386 26.20 9.24 -4.34
CA ALA A 386 27.50 9.50 -3.72
C ALA A 386 28.53 8.38 -3.95
N ALA A 387 28.06 7.17 -4.30
CA ALA A 387 28.91 6.04 -4.68
C ALA A 387 29.10 5.92 -6.21
N GLU A 388 28.81 6.98 -6.96
CA GLU A 388 28.98 7.08 -8.42
C GLU A 388 28.07 6.12 -9.23
N ASP A 389 27.00 5.61 -8.62
CA ASP A 389 26.05 4.73 -9.27
C ASP A 389 24.84 5.50 -9.80
N HIS A 390 24.84 5.75 -11.11
CA HIS A 390 23.78 6.46 -11.84
C HIS A 390 22.46 5.68 -12.05
N GLU A 391 22.38 4.37 -11.76
CA GLU A 391 21.16 3.57 -11.98
C GLU A 391 20.14 3.73 -10.84
N TRP A 392 19.75 4.96 -10.52
CA TRP A 392 18.89 5.27 -9.36
C TRP A 392 17.39 5.04 -9.63
N TRP A 393 16.87 5.27 -10.84
CA TRP A 393 15.44 5.19 -11.17
C TRP A 393 14.73 3.90 -10.74
N TRP A 394 15.31 2.73 -11.03
CA TRP A 394 14.70 1.45 -10.63
C TRP A 394 14.94 1.13 -9.16
N ARG A 395 16.05 1.60 -8.60
CA ARG A 395 16.41 1.33 -7.20
C ARG A 395 15.60 2.17 -6.24
N SER A 396 15.37 3.46 -6.50
CA SER A 396 14.43 4.31 -5.74
C SER A 396 13.05 3.64 -5.68
N PHE A 397 12.59 3.19 -6.85
CA PHE A 397 11.32 2.55 -7.04
C PHE A 397 11.22 1.19 -6.33
N LEU A 398 12.27 0.37 -6.35
CA LEU A 398 12.30 -0.92 -5.65
C LEU A 398 12.45 -0.78 -4.13
N CYS A 399 13.28 0.17 -3.67
CA CYS A 399 13.50 0.45 -2.25
C CYS A 399 12.22 0.94 -1.57
N GLY A 400 11.44 1.82 -2.20
CA GLY A 400 10.15 2.27 -1.65
C GLY A 400 9.10 1.16 -1.55
N GLY A 401 9.07 0.26 -2.53
CA GLY A 401 8.15 -0.89 -2.56
C GLY A 401 8.53 -2.04 -1.62
N SER A 402 9.79 -2.12 -1.19
CA SER A 402 10.34 -3.24 -0.40
C SER A 402 9.59 -3.53 0.90
N THR A 403 8.99 -2.54 1.56
CA THR A 403 8.16 -2.77 2.77
C THR A 403 7.00 -3.74 2.49
N GLY A 404 6.48 -3.76 1.25
CA GLY A 404 5.44 -4.71 0.85
C GLY A 404 5.90 -6.15 1.04
N LEU A 405 7.14 -6.49 0.65
CA LEU A 405 7.71 -7.82 0.83
C LEU A 405 7.75 -8.24 2.31
N PHE A 406 8.13 -7.33 3.21
CA PHE A 406 8.12 -7.60 4.66
C PHE A 406 6.71 -7.85 5.19
N ILE A 407 5.71 -7.08 4.72
CA ILE A 407 4.31 -7.31 5.07
C ILE A 407 3.86 -8.70 4.59
N TYR A 408 4.27 -9.13 3.40
CA TYR A 408 3.95 -10.46 2.88
C TYR A 408 4.63 -11.58 3.67
N SER A 409 5.89 -11.41 4.05
CA SER A 409 6.59 -12.33 4.96
C SER A 409 5.90 -12.41 6.33
N TYR A 410 5.38 -11.28 6.82
CA TYR A 410 4.56 -11.27 8.03
C TYR A 410 3.24 -12.02 7.85
N CYS A 411 2.59 -11.95 6.68
CA CYS A 411 1.42 -12.78 6.37
C CYS A 411 1.73 -14.27 6.50
N LEU A 412 2.89 -14.72 5.98
CA LEU A 412 3.35 -16.11 6.10
C LEU A 412 3.54 -16.49 7.58
N TYR A 413 4.24 -15.64 8.35
CA TYR A 413 4.41 -15.85 9.78
C TYR A 413 3.08 -15.94 10.53
N TYR A 414 2.16 -15.01 10.27
CA TYR A 414 0.84 -14.98 10.92
C TYR A 414 0.03 -16.24 10.62
N TYR A 415 0.08 -16.72 9.38
CA TYR A 415 -0.59 -17.95 8.98
C TYR A 415 -0.09 -19.17 9.76
N TYR A 416 1.22 -19.39 9.79
CA TYR A 416 1.79 -20.58 10.42
C TYR A 416 1.86 -20.53 11.94
N ALA A 417 2.21 -19.38 12.52
CA ALA A 417 2.49 -19.27 13.95
C ALA A 417 1.29 -18.86 14.79
N ARG A 418 0.22 -18.33 14.17
CA ARG A 418 -0.87 -17.69 14.91
C ARG A 418 -2.27 -18.02 14.44
N SER A 419 -2.46 -18.36 13.17
CA SER A 419 -3.78 -18.69 12.66
C SER A 419 -4.09 -20.16 12.88
N ASP A 420 -5.17 -20.46 13.61
CA ASP A 420 -5.75 -21.81 13.72
C ASP A 420 -6.52 -22.20 12.44
N MET A 421 -6.20 -21.56 11.31
CA MET A 421 -6.88 -21.73 10.02
C MET A 421 -6.32 -22.96 9.32
N SER A 422 -7.18 -23.96 9.11
CA SER A 422 -6.81 -25.23 8.46
C SER A 422 -7.67 -25.49 7.22
N GLY A 423 -7.13 -26.26 6.28
CA GLY A 423 -7.82 -26.65 5.06
C GLY A 423 -7.49 -25.79 3.82
N PHE A 424 -7.43 -26.45 2.67
CA PHE A 424 -6.95 -25.90 1.40
C PHE A 424 -7.74 -24.67 0.92
N MET A 425 -9.05 -24.65 1.12
CA MET A 425 -9.90 -23.50 0.77
C MET A 425 -9.48 -22.26 1.57
N GLN A 426 -9.33 -22.38 2.88
CA GLN A 426 -8.98 -21.27 3.76
C GLN A 426 -7.55 -20.77 3.50
N THR A 427 -6.60 -21.68 3.27
CA THR A 427 -5.23 -21.38 2.83
C THR A 427 -5.22 -20.59 1.51
N SER A 428 -5.99 -21.05 0.52
CA SER A 428 -6.04 -20.44 -0.81
C SER A 428 -6.60 -19.03 -0.75
N PHE A 429 -7.70 -18.81 -0.03
CA PHE A 429 -8.28 -17.47 0.17
C PHE A 429 -7.35 -16.54 0.94
N PHE A 430 -6.68 -17.02 1.99
CA PHE A 430 -5.72 -16.24 2.77
C PHE A 430 -4.53 -15.79 1.93
N PHE A 431 -3.89 -16.72 1.21
CA PHE A 431 -2.73 -16.40 0.38
C PHE A 431 -3.09 -15.62 -0.88
N GLY A 432 -4.24 -15.90 -1.50
CA GLY A 432 -4.75 -15.13 -2.63
C GLY A 432 -5.00 -13.66 -2.25
N ALA A 433 -5.71 -13.43 -1.15
CA ALA A 433 -5.92 -12.08 -0.61
C ALA A 433 -4.61 -11.41 -0.18
N SER A 434 -3.66 -12.17 0.40
CA SER A 434 -2.36 -11.65 0.82
C SER A 434 -1.47 -11.27 -0.36
N ARG A 435 -1.49 -12.03 -1.47
CA ARG A 435 -0.78 -11.69 -2.71
C ARG A 435 -1.34 -10.44 -3.36
N VAL A 436 -2.67 -10.29 -3.36
CA VAL A 436 -3.33 -9.06 -3.85
C VAL A 436 -2.97 -7.86 -2.97
N ARG A 437 -3.06 -7.99 -1.65
CA ARG A 437 -2.69 -6.94 -0.71
C ARG A 437 -1.21 -6.57 -0.82
N TRP A 438 -0.34 -7.57 -1.00
CA TRP A 438 1.08 -7.37 -1.27
C TRP A 438 1.28 -6.55 -2.55
N LEU A 439 0.66 -6.96 -3.67
CA LEU A 439 0.78 -6.25 -4.94
C LEU A 439 0.28 -4.80 -4.82
N VAL A 440 -0.86 -4.59 -4.14
CA VAL A 440 -1.39 -3.25 -3.86
C VAL A 440 -0.40 -2.41 -3.06
N VAL A 441 0.12 -2.92 -1.94
CA VAL A 441 1.05 -2.14 -1.10
C VAL A 441 2.38 -1.91 -1.83
N TYR A 442 2.86 -2.91 -2.56
CA TYR A 442 4.10 -2.85 -3.32
C TYR A 442 4.03 -1.80 -4.45
N VAL A 443 2.92 -1.78 -5.21
CA VAL A 443 2.67 -0.79 -6.29
C VAL A 443 2.31 0.59 -5.71
N LYS A 444 1.54 0.66 -4.62
CA LYS A 444 1.14 1.91 -3.96
C LYS A 444 2.34 2.63 -3.33
N LYS A 445 3.15 1.94 -2.53
CA LYS A 445 4.35 2.55 -1.90
C LYS A 445 5.40 2.97 -2.92
N ARG A 446 5.45 2.27 -4.07
CA ARG A 446 6.25 2.65 -5.24
C ARG A 446 5.94 4.05 -5.75
N CYS A 447 4.66 4.44 -5.75
CA CYS A 447 4.24 5.77 -6.21
C CYS A 447 4.03 6.80 -5.12
N SER A 448 3.86 6.41 -3.86
CA SER A 448 4.05 7.37 -2.79
C SER A 448 5.44 7.99 -2.87
N GLY A 449 6.44 7.23 -3.32
CA GLY A 449 7.76 7.75 -3.69
C GLY A 449 7.79 8.62 -4.94
N ALA A 450 6.80 8.64 -5.84
CA ALA A 450 6.82 9.38 -7.11
C ALA A 450 6.70 10.92 -7.00
N PRO A 451 5.76 11.51 -6.22
CA PRO A 451 5.84 12.93 -5.90
C PRO A 451 7.10 13.25 -5.07
N PHE A 452 7.70 12.24 -4.43
CA PHE A 452 9.02 12.35 -3.79
C PHE A 452 10.19 11.98 -4.71
N GLU A 453 9.98 11.49 -5.93
CA GLU A 453 10.98 11.35 -7.00
C GLU A 453 11.05 12.68 -7.73
N GLU A 454 9.92 13.39 -7.88
CA GLU A 454 9.91 14.82 -8.15
C GLU A 454 10.53 15.60 -6.99
N SER A 455 10.25 15.29 -5.73
CA SER A 455 10.91 15.95 -4.59
C SER A 455 12.39 15.59 -4.50
N ALA A 456 12.79 14.34 -4.73
CA ALA A 456 14.19 13.91 -4.78
C ALA A 456 14.86 14.54 -6.00
N PHE A 457 14.17 14.71 -7.12
CA PHE A 457 14.64 15.48 -8.27
C PHE A 457 14.76 16.96 -7.92
N TYR A 458 13.80 17.60 -7.23
CA TYR A 458 13.87 18.99 -6.75
C TYR A 458 14.90 19.17 -5.63
N THR A 459 15.15 18.15 -4.83
CA THR A 459 16.17 18.10 -3.78
C THR A 459 17.53 17.90 -4.41
N ILE A 460 17.70 16.97 -5.35
CA ILE A 460 18.90 16.80 -6.19
C ILE A 460 19.13 18.06 -7.03
N HIS A 461 18.09 18.71 -7.57
CA HIS A 461 18.15 19.93 -8.36
C HIS A 461 18.42 21.17 -7.49
N ARG A 462 17.87 21.27 -6.27
CA ARG A 462 18.23 22.32 -5.30
C ARG A 462 19.61 22.08 -4.72
N PHE A 463 20.02 20.83 -4.48
CA PHE A 463 21.38 20.50 -4.05
C PHE A 463 22.36 20.76 -5.19
N TRP A 464 21.99 20.44 -6.44
CA TRP A 464 22.76 20.76 -7.64
C TRP A 464 22.84 22.27 -7.83
N LEU A 465 21.73 23.03 -7.74
CA LEU A 465 21.74 24.49 -7.74
C LEU A 465 22.53 25.08 -6.58
N VAL A 466 22.47 24.54 -5.36
CA VAL A 466 23.25 25.05 -4.21
C VAL A 466 24.75 24.72 -4.36
N SER A 467 25.09 23.59 -4.99
CA SER A 467 26.47 23.23 -5.32
C SER A 467 26.99 24.02 -6.54
N VAL A 468 26.16 24.26 -7.55
CA VAL A 468 26.49 25.00 -8.79
C VAL A 468 26.49 26.51 -8.54
N ASP A 469 25.53 27.08 -7.81
CA ASP A 469 25.54 28.50 -7.39
C ASP A 469 26.76 28.81 -6.51
N LYS A 470 27.24 27.85 -5.71
CA LYS A 470 28.51 28.01 -4.98
C LYS A 470 29.73 27.84 -5.88
N MET A 471 29.70 26.93 -6.86
CA MET A 471 30.76 26.81 -7.86
C MET A 471 30.84 28.05 -8.77
N ASP A 472 29.72 28.68 -9.12
CA ASP A 472 29.68 29.94 -9.89
C ASP A 472 30.08 31.17 -9.05
N GLN A 473 29.73 31.21 -7.75
CA GLN A 473 30.18 32.28 -6.84
C GLN A 473 31.68 32.22 -6.50
N ILE A 474 32.32 31.05 -6.62
CA ILE A 474 33.74 30.86 -6.30
C ILE A 474 34.59 30.78 -7.58
N GLY A 475 33.99 30.46 -8.74
CA GLY A 475 34.70 30.23 -10.02
C GLY A 475 34.52 31.26 -11.13
N CYS A 476 33.54 32.17 -11.08
CA CYS A 476 33.37 33.17 -12.16
C CYS A 476 34.11 34.49 -11.90
N GLY A 477 35.40 34.39 -11.61
CA GLY A 477 36.34 35.48 -11.87
C GLY A 477 36.72 35.47 -13.35
N LYS A 478 35.99 36.26 -14.16
CA LYS A 478 36.39 36.73 -15.51
C LYS A 478 36.94 35.65 -16.46
N HIS A 479 36.08 35.08 -17.31
CA HIS A 479 36.34 34.64 -18.70
C HIS A 479 35.48 33.42 -19.08
N ALA A 480 34.18 33.63 -19.27
CA ALA A 480 33.37 32.82 -20.18
C ALA A 480 32.45 33.80 -20.95
N PRO A 481 32.37 33.74 -22.29
CA PRO A 481 31.49 34.63 -23.04
C PRO A 481 30.03 34.32 -22.69
N PRO A 482 29.14 35.32 -22.72
CA PRO A 482 27.73 35.11 -22.41
C PRO A 482 27.17 34.07 -23.37
N CYS A 483 26.46 33.07 -22.84
CA CYS A 483 25.55 32.25 -23.63
C CYS A 483 24.56 33.23 -24.28
N VAL A 484 24.78 33.49 -25.55
CA VAL A 484 23.94 34.32 -26.40
C VAL A 484 22.57 33.64 -26.48
N CYS A 485 21.61 34.18 -25.74
CA CYS A 485 20.21 34.13 -26.11
C CYS A 485 20.02 35.06 -27.32
N ASP A 486 20.32 34.58 -28.52
CA ASP A 486 19.70 35.04 -29.76
C ASP A 486 18.72 33.93 -30.14
N SER A 487 17.43 34.16 -30.39
CA SER A 487 16.86 35.28 -31.13
C SER A 487 15.40 35.53 -30.73
N ILE A 488 15.09 36.76 -30.34
CA ILE A 488 13.75 37.35 -30.50
C ILE A 488 13.78 38.10 -31.85
N LEU A 489 12.69 37.98 -32.62
CA LEU A 489 12.21 38.80 -33.75
C LEU A 489 12.04 38.01 -35.05
N ASP A 490 10.79 37.59 -35.28
CA ASP A 490 10.14 37.83 -36.56
C ASP A 490 8.73 38.34 -36.26
N ASP A 491 8.61 39.67 -36.17
CA ASP A 491 7.34 40.40 -36.28
C ASP A 491 7.36 41.15 -37.63
N ASN A 492 6.53 40.66 -38.56
CA ASN A 492 5.76 41.35 -39.61
C ASN A 492 6.36 42.47 -40.52
N VAL A 493 5.99 42.34 -41.81
CA VAL A 493 5.82 43.34 -42.90
C VAL A 493 7.03 43.61 -43.82
N VAL A 494 6.99 43.04 -45.04
CA VAL A 494 6.60 43.71 -46.31
C VAL A 494 5.85 42.70 -47.18
#